data_AF-A0A955BLV3-F1
#
_entry.id   AF-A0A955BLV3-F1
#
_cell.length_a   1.000
_cell.length_b   1.000
_cell.length_c   1.000
_cell.angle_alpha   90.00
_cell.angle_beta   90.00
_cell.angle_gamma   90.00
#
_symmetry.space_group_name_H-M   'P 1'
#
loop_
_entity.id
_entity.type
_entity.pdbx_description
1 polymer ?
#
loop_
_entity_poly.entity_id
_entity_poly.type
_entity_poly.pdbx_seq_one_letter_code
_entity_poly.pdbx_strand_id
1 'polypeptide(L)'
;MLSDGCGTVWRCALLGALAAAVTAVGRCEGQTVQRLLLPTFYGFGAQTTVVVPDRGTVYLGGVDGSRRGQNCCGMPLGGGVPGLGSRERGRNSSTGSAAVSATVIDHRELDRAVLSETERRQHARRDVRGEQVETAASSIRNTASQVGNKYVWLGMQAERDGDLQAARVFYEMAAERGVALQNYRSGRVDYEK
;
A
#
# COMPACT_ATOMS: atom_id res chain seq x y z
N MET A 1 -6.99 -18.47 93.46
CA MET A 1 -5.82 -19.32 93.21
C MET A 1 -6.23 -20.34 92.16
N LEU A 2 -5.61 -20.26 90.98
CA LEU A 2 -5.44 -21.27 89.92
C LEU A 2 -6.70 -22.03 89.44
N SER A 3 -6.97 -22.24 88.16
CA SER A 3 -6.14 -22.23 86.95
C SER A 3 -7.09 -22.03 85.76
N ASP A 4 -6.78 -21.14 84.82
CA ASP A 4 -5.94 -21.43 83.64
C ASP A 4 -6.37 -22.68 82.87
N GLY A 5 -7.59 -22.66 82.32
CA GLY A 5 -8.07 -23.72 81.40
C GLY A 5 -8.79 -23.23 80.16
N CYS A 6 -9.15 -21.94 80.06
CA CYS A 6 -10.08 -21.47 79.02
C CYS A 6 -9.38 -20.84 77.78
N GLY A 7 -8.10 -20.47 77.88
CA GLY A 7 -7.39 -19.79 76.79
C GLY A 7 -6.81 -20.71 75.71
N THR A 8 -6.57 -21.98 76.04
CA THR A 8 -5.83 -22.91 75.15
C THR A 8 -6.72 -23.56 74.11
N VAL A 9 -8.00 -23.78 74.41
CA VAL A 9 -8.96 -24.42 73.50
C VAL A 9 -9.31 -23.50 72.32
N TRP A 10 -9.40 -22.19 72.58
CA TRP A 10 -9.75 -21.20 71.55
C TRP A 10 -8.61 -20.93 70.57
N ARG A 11 -7.34 -21.01 71.03
CA ARG A 11 -6.17 -20.89 70.17
C ARG A 11 -5.99 -22.08 69.22
N CYS A 12 -6.31 -23.30 69.66
CA CYS A 12 -6.29 -24.48 68.80
C CYS A 12 -7.43 -24.48 67.76
N ALA A 13 -8.61 -23.99 68.12
CA ALA A 13 -9.75 -23.87 67.20
C ALA A 13 -9.49 -22.85 66.08
N LEU A 14 -8.86 -21.71 66.40
CA LEU A 14 -8.51 -20.68 65.41
C LEU A 14 -7.40 -21.14 64.44
N LEU A 15 -6.43 -21.93 64.90
CA LEU A 15 -5.40 -22.51 64.04
C LEU A 15 -5.96 -23.62 63.12
N GLY A 16 -6.92 -24.41 63.58
CA GLY A 16 -7.60 -25.41 62.76
C GLY A 16 -8.46 -24.79 61.65
N ALA A 17 -9.18 -23.71 61.94
CA ALA A 17 -10.01 -23.02 60.94
C ALA A 17 -9.18 -22.33 59.85
N LEU A 18 -7.99 -21.80 60.20
CA LEU A 18 -7.11 -21.14 59.23
C LEU A 18 -6.41 -22.14 58.30
N ALA A 19 -6.14 -23.37 58.76
CA ALA A 19 -5.61 -24.44 57.92
C ALA A 19 -6.64 -25.00 56.92
N ALA A 20 -7.93 -25.03 57.29
CA ALA A 20 -9.02 -25.42 56.39
C ALA A 20 -9.33 -24.34 55.33
N ALA A 21 -9.10 -23.05 55.63
CA ALA A 21 -9.30 -21.97 54.67
C ALA A 21 -8.24 -21.95 53.55
N VAL A 22 -7.01 -22.44 53.80
CA VAL A 22 -5.91 -22.41 52.82
C VAL A 22 -5.96 -23.60 51.84
N THR A 23 -6.63 -24.70 52.19
CA THR A 23 -6.72 -25.90 51.34
C THR A 23 -7.92 -25.91 50.39
N ALA A 24 -8.79 -24.89 50.44
CA ALA A 24 -9.91 -24.72 49.52
C ALA A 24 -9.55 -23.93 48.25
N VAL A 25 -8.29 -23.96 47.80
CA VAL A 25 -7.94 -23.62 46.39
C VAL A 25 -8.30 -24.84 45.53
N GLY A 26 -9.59 -25.15 45.52
CA GLY A 26 -10.20 -26.12 44.61
C GLY A 26 -10.09 -25.56 43.20
N ARG A 27 -9.16 -26.14 42.44
CA ARG A 27 -8.94 -26.03 41.01
C ARG A 27 -10.10 -25.35 40.26
N CYS A 28 -9.86 -24.12 39.83
CA CYS A 28 -10.57 -23.57 38.68
C CYS A 28 -10.14 -24.43 37.49
N GLU A 29 -10.82 -25.56 37.25
CA GLU A 29 -10.72 -26.23 35.97
C GLU A 29 -11.31 -25.25 34.96
N GLY A 30 -10.41 -24.50 34.33
CA GLY A 30 -10.73 -23.71 33.16
C GLY A 30 -11.33 -24.70 32.18
N GLN A 31 -12.66 -24.66 32.02
CA GLN A 31 -13.33 -25.30 30.91
C GLN A 31 -12.53 -24.92 29.67
N THR A 32 -11.94 -25.91 29.01
CA THR A 32 -11.28 -25.73 27.74
C THR A 32 -12.41 -25.44 26.74
N VAL A 33 -12.79 -24.16 26.67
CA VAL A 33 -13.71 -23.64 25.67
C VAL A 33 -13.05 -23.95 24.33
N GLN A 34 -13.51 -25.02 23.70
CA GLN A 34 -13.09 -25.38 22.35
C GLN A 34 -13.63 -24.28 21.43
N ARG A 35 -12.80 -23.27 21.17
CA ARG A 35 -13.08 -22.24 20.17
C ARG A 35 -12.88 -22.87 18.82
N LEU A 36 -13.93 -23.53 18.31
CA LEU A 36 -14.05 -23.77 16.88
C LEU A 36 -14.11 -22.39 16.23
N LEU A 37 -13.01 -21.97 15.60
CA LEU A 37 -12.98 -20.76 14.79
C LEU A 37 -13.66 -21.11 13.46
N LEU A 38 -14.99 -21.19 13.47
CA LEU A 38 -15.72 -21.28 12.21
C LEU A 38 -15.58 -19.93 11.52
N PRO A 39 -15.04 -19.88 10.28
CA PRO A 39 -15.12 -18.68 9.49
C PRO A 39 -16.61 -18.38 9.28
N THR A 40 -17.09 -17.34 9.96
CA THR A 40 -18.47 -16.86 9.81
C THR A 40 -18.50 -15.94 8.61
N PHE A 41 -19.02 -16.46 7.50
CA PHE A 41 -19.26 -15.66 6.30
C PHE A 41 -20.66 -15.05 6.40
N TYR A 42 -20.73 -13.72 6.36
CA TYR A 42 -21.96 -12.99 6.18
C TYR A 42 -21.95 -12.43 4.76
N GLY A 43 -22.91 -12.85 3.93
CA GLY A 43 -23.01 -12.44 2.54
C GLY A 43 -24.45 -12.07 2.20
N PHE A 44 -24.61 -10.97 1.46
CA PHE A 44 -25.87 -10.60 0.81
C PHE A 44 -25.64 -10.70 -0.70
N GLY A 45 -26.47 -11.45 -1.40
CA GLY A 45 -26.41 -11.64 -2.85
C GLY A 45 -27.78 -11.45 -3.46
N ALA A 46 -27.84 -10.68 -4.56
CA ALA A 46 -29.04 -10.50 -5.36
C ALA A 46 -28.70 -10.83 -6.82
N GLN A 47 -29.44 -11.78 -7.41
CA GLN A 47 -29.32 -12.13 -8.82
C GLN A 47 -30.58 -11.66 -9.53
N THR A 48 -30.50 -10.48 -10.14
CA THR A 48 -31.62 -9.86 -10.85
C THR A 48 -31.13 -9.32 -12.19
N THR A 49 -32.06 -9.17 -13.14
CA THR A 49 -31.78 -8.52 -14.42
C THR A 49 -32.47 -7.17 -14.42
N VAL A 50 -31.69 -6.11 -14.59
CA VAL A 50 -32.19 -4.73 -14.63
C VAL A 50 -31.75 -4.06 -15.92
N VAL A 51 -32.64 -3.24 -16.50
CA VAL A 51 -32.30 -2.36 -17.62
C VAL A 51 -31.80 -1.05 -17.03
N VAL A 52 -30.53 -0.73 -17.28
CA VAL A 52 -29.86 0.48 -16.80
C VAL A 52 -29.64 1.41 -18.00
N PRO A 53 -30.08 2.68 -17.94
CA PRO A 53 -29.77 3.63 -19.00
C PRO A 53 -28.25 3.93 -19.02
N ASP A 54 -27.73 4.39 -20.17
CA ASP A 54 -26.32 4.78 -20.25
C ASP A 54 -26.03 5.95 -19.30
N ARG A 55 -24.96 5.81 -18.49
CA ARG A 55 -24.62 6.67 -17.34
C ARG A 55 -25.67 6.71 -16.23
N GLY A 56 -26.63 5.80 -16.27
CA GLY A 56 -27.66 5.62 -15.26
C GLY A 56 -27.16 4.83 -14.06
N THR A 57 -27.88 5.00 -12.95
CA THR A 57 -27.77 4.14 -11.77
C THR A 57 -29.12 3.52 -11.47
N VAL A 58 -29.13 2.24 -11.12
CA VAL A 58 -30.34 1.52 -10.70
C VAL A 58 -30.09 0.93 -9.32
N TYR A 59 -31.02 1.18 -8.41
CA TYR A 59 -31.00 0.61 -7.07
C TYR A 59 -31.49 -0.84 -7.14
N LEU A 60 -30.67 -1.80 -6.71
CA LEU A 60 -31.01 -3.23 -6.69
C LEU A 60 -31.74 -3.65 -5.42
N GLY A 61 -31.59 -2.88 -4.34
CA GLY A 61 -32.18 -3.18 -3.04
C GLY A 61 -31.19 -3.05 -1.90
N GLY A 62 -31.63 -3.38 -0.70
CA GLY A 62 -30.83 -3.34 0.50
C GLY A 62 -31.38 -4.24 1.60
N VAL A 63 -30.54 -4.48 2.61
CA VAL A 63 -30.88 -5.18 3.84
C VAL A 63 -30.72 -4.23 5.00
N ASP A 64 -31.80 -4.06 5.76
CA ASP A 64 -31.82 -3.29 7.00
C ASP A 64 -32.14 -4.23 8.16
N GLY A 65 -31.22 -4.30 9.11
CA GLY A 65 -31.35 -5.09 10.33
C GLY A 65 -31.26 -4.17 11.53
N SER A 66 -32.25 -4.23 12.43
CA SER A 66 -32.14 -3.58 13.74
C SER A 66 -32.39 -4.62 14.83
N ARG A 67 -31.47 -4.70 15.78
CA ARG A 67 -31.56 -5.56 16.95
C ARG A 67 -31.48 -4.70 18.20
N ARG A 68 -32.50 -4.81 19.05
CA ARG A 68 -32.54 -4.17 20.37
C ARG A 68 -32.47 -5.26 21.43
N GLY A 69 -31.42 -5.23 22.23
CA GLY A 69 -31.25 -6.11 23.39
C GLY A 69 -31.42 -5.31 24.67
N GLN A 70 -32.16 -5.85 25.63
CA GLN A 70 -32.23 -5.30 26.96
C GLN A 70 -31.97 -6.44 27.95
N ASN A 71 -30.85 -6.37 28.66
CA ASN A 71 -30.56 -7.27 29.76
C ASN A 71 -30.84 -6.54 31.06
N CYS A 72 -31.74 -7.10 31.86
CA CYS A 72 -31.99 -6.67 33.23
C CYS A 72 -31.44 -7.74 34.17
N CYS A 73 -30.30 -7.46 34.81
CA CYS A 73 -29.83 -8.27 35.92
C CYS A 73 -30.30 -7.60 37.21
N GLY A 74 -31.43 -8.05 37.75
CA GLY A 74 -31.94 -7.59 39.04
C GLY A 74 -31.66 -8.62 40.12
N MET A 75 -31.26 -8.18 41.32
CA MET A 75 -31.16 -9.08 42.48
C MET A 75 -32.57 -9.56 42.90
N PRO A 76 -32.75 -10.85 43.24
CA PRO A 76 -34.06 -11.41 43.60
C PRO A 76 -34.65 -10.87 44.92
N LEU A 77 -33.87 -10.13 45.73
CA LEU A 77 -34.27 -9.62 47.05
C LEU A 77 -34.33 -8.08 47.13
N GLY A 78 -34.58 -7.42 46.01
CA GLY A 78 -34.74 -5.95 45.92
C GLY A 78 -35.61 -5.55 44.74
N GLY A 79 -36.69 -6.31 44.54
CA GLY A 79 -37.56 -6.24 43.37
C GLY A 79 -38.21 -4.87 43.18
N GLY A 80 -38.00 -4.30 42.00
CA GLY A 80 -38.99 -3.41 41.40
C GLY A 80 -38.73 -1.90 41.48
N VAL A 81 -37.63 -1.43 42.10
CA VAL A 81 -37.39 0.03 42.12
C VAL A 81 -36.99 0.52 40.73
N PRO A 82 -37.81 1.35 40.05
CA PRO A 82 -37.51 1.85 38.71
C PRO A 82 -36.24 2.72 38.78
N GLY A 83 -35.17 2.30 38.11
CA GLY A 83 -33.92 3.07 37.99
C GLY A 83 -32.76 2.66 38.90
N LEU A 84 -32.95 1.70 39.82
CA LEU A 84 -31.91 1.30 40.80
C LEU A 84 -31.26 -0.08 40.53
N GLY A 85 -31.59 -0.71 39.40
CA GLY A 85 -30.90 -1.92 38.93
C GLY A 85 -30.04 -1.62 37.69
N SER A 86 -28.87 -2.25 37.58
CA SER A 86 -28.02 -2.19 36.38
C SER A 86 -28.79 -2.71 35.17
N ARG A 87 -29.15 -1.81 34.25
CA ARG A 87 -29.83 -2.13 32.99
C ARG A 87 -28.84 -1.95 31.85
N GLU A 88 -28.51 -3.04 31.17
CA GLU A 88 -27.72 -2.98 29.96
C GLU A 88 -28.68 -2.90 28.76
N ARG A 89 -28.58 -1.83 27.97
CA ARG A 89 -29.33 -1.68 26.72
C ARG A 89 -28.35 -1.74 25.57
N GLY A 90 -28.43 -2.82 24.79
CA GLY A 90 -27.72 -2.96 23.53
C GLY A 90 -28.60 -2.52 22.36
N ARG A 91 -28.05 -1.78 21.41
CA ARG A 91 -28.67 -1.53 20.11
C ARG A 91 -27.63 -1.80 19.03
N ASN A 92 -27.97 -2.69 18.10
CA ASN A 92 -27.18 -2.97 16.93
C ASN A 92 -28.06 -2.68 15.71
N SER A 93 -27.62 -1.80 14.82
CA SER A 93 -28.25 -1.57 13.53
C SER A 93 -27.23 -1.87 12.42
N SER A 94 -27.68 -2.54 11.37
CA SER A 94 -26.89 -2.89 10.20
C SER A 94 -27.68 -2.52 8.94
N THR A 95 -27.06 -1.78 8.04
CA THR A 95 -27.64 -1.42 6.74
C THR A 95 -26.65 -1.80 5.65
N GLY A 96 -27.14 -2.47 4.61
CA GLY A 96 -26.38 -2.77 3.39
C GLY A 96 -27.24 -2.46 2.19
N SER A 97 -26.67 -1.89 1.13
CA SER A 97 -27.39 -1.60 -0.11
C SER A 97 -26.58 -1.96 -1.33
N ALA A 98 -27.26 -2.25 -2.44
CA ALA A 98 -26.69 -2.60 -3.71
C ALA A 98 -27.29 -1.73 -4.82
N ALA A 99 -26.43 -1.21 -5.69
CA ALA A 99 -26.81 -0.46 -6.87
C ALA A 99 -25.89 -0.83 -8.03
N VAL A 100 -26.40 -0.70 -9.26
CA VAL A 100 -25.64 -0.94 -10.50
C VAL A 100 -25.58 0.36 -11.28
N SER A 101 -24.39 0.72 -11.75
CA SER A 101 -24.16 1.80 -12.69
C SER A 101 -23.64 1.23 -14.00
N ALA A 102 -24.20 1.63 -15.13
CA ALA A 102 -23.71 1.25 -16.44
C ALA A 102 -23.17 2.47 -17.19
N THR A 103 -22.06 2.30 -17.89
CA THR A 103 -21.53 3.30 -18.82
C THR A 103 -21.14 2.57 -20.09
N VAL A 104 -21.77 2.96 -21.20
CA VAL A 104 -21.45 2.46 -22.53
C VAL A 104 -20.33 3.34 -23.08
N ILE A 105 -19.27 2.69 -23.53
CA ILE A 105 -18.09 3.35 -24.06
C ILE A 105 -18.11 3.19 -25.58
N ASP A 106 -18.17 4.32 -26.32
CA ASP A 106 -17.92 4.30 -27.77
C ASP A 106 -16.40 4.24 -28.01
N HIS A 107 -15.94 3.05 -28.40
CA HIS A 107 -14.53 2.84 -28.70
C HIS A 107 -14.03 3.69 -29.87
N ARG A 108 -14.89 4.06 -30.84
CA ARG A 108 -14.45 4.90 -31.98
C ARG A 108 -14.16 6.33 -31.54
N GLU A 109 -14.92 6.86 -30.60
CA GLU A 109 -14.66 8.18 -30.04
C GLU A 109 -13.40 8.16 -29.17
N LEU A 110 -13.22 7.12 -28.34
CA LEU A 110 -11.99 6.93 -27.58
C LEU A 110 -10.77 6.80 -28.46
N ASP A 111 -10.84 6.00 -29.53
CA ASP A 111 -9.71 5.83 -30.45
C ASP A 111 -9.32 7.15 -31.11
N ARG A 112 -10.31 7.95 -31.54
CA ARG A 112 -10.04 9.30 -32.07
C ARG A 112 -9.43 10.22 -31.01
N ALA A 113 -9.95 10.19 -29.78
CA ALA A 113 -9.41 10.98 -28.68
C ALA A 113 -7.97 10.59 -28.36
N VAL A 114 -7.68 9.30 -28.25
CA VAL A 114 -6.33 8.76 -28.01
C VAL A 114 -5.40 9.11 -29.15
N LEU A 115 -5.80 8.93 -30.42
CA LEU A 115 -5.00 9.30 -31.58
C LEU A 115 -4.68 10.80 -31.58
N SER A 116 -5.68 11.66 -31.37
CA SER A 116 -5.48 13.11 -31.31
C SER A 116 -4.53 13.53 -30.17
N GLU A 117 -4.57 12.83 -29.05
CA GLU A 117 -3.66 13.06 -27.92
C GLU A 117 -2.25 12.56 -28.24
N THR A 118 -2.10 11.42 -28.92
CA THR A 118 -0.78 10.95 -29.36
C THR A 118 -0.14 11.90 -30.36
N GLU A 119 -0.90 12.47 -31.30
CA GLU A 119 -0.39 13.48 -32.23
C GLU A 119 0.11 14.72 -31.47
N ARG A 120 -0.66 15.22 -30.50
CA ARG A 120 -0.22 16.33 -29.63
C ARG A 120 1.06 15.99 -28.87
N ARG A 121 1.17 14.77 -28.35
CA ARG A 121 2.35 14.32 -27.59
C ARG A 121 3.57 14.10 -28.46
N GLN A 122 3.42 13.60 -29.69
CA GLN A 122 4.55 13.43 -30.62
C GLN A 122 5.19 14.78 -30.97
N HIS A 123 4.41 15.85 -31.02
CA HIS A 123 4.93 17.20 -31.24
C HIS A 123 5.38 17.92 -29.95
N ALA A 124 5.11 17.35 -28.77
CA ALA A 124 5.57 17.89 -27.50
C ALA A 124 7.03 17.53 -27.25
N ARG A 125 7.86 18.53 -26.90
CA ARG A 125 9.27 18.30 -26.52
C ARG A 125 9.45 17.55 -25.20
N ARG A 126 8.38 17.43 -24.40
CA ARG A 126 8.39 16.83 -23.06
C ARG A 126 7.26 15.81 -22.93
N ASP A 127 7.59 14.67 -22.35
CA ASP A 127 6.62 13.61 -22.03
C ASP A 127 5.75 13.99 -20.82
N VAL A 128 4.72 13.19 -20.52
CA VAL A 128 3.78 13.34 -19.37
C VAL A 128 4.53 13.42 -18.03
N ARG A 129 5.72 12.81 -17.95
CA ARG A 129 6.60 12.86 -16.77
C ARG A 129 7.48 14.12 -16.71
N GLY A 130 7.38 15.02 -17.68
CA GLY A 130 8.21 16.21 -17.80
C GLY A 130 9.61 15.94 -18.37
N GLU A 131 9.92 14.70 -18.72
CA GLU A 131 11.19 14.28 -19.30
C GLU A 131 11.30 14.75 -20.75
N GLN A 132 12.49 15.17 -21.18
CA GLN A 132 12.69 15.53 -22.59
C GLN A 132 12.62 14.26 -23.43
N VAL A 133 11.80 14.29 -24.48
CA VAL A 133 11.68 13.15 -25.39
C VAL A 133 12.97 13.09 -26.23
N GLU A 134 13.89 12.20 -25.87
CA GLU A 134 15.04 11.89 -26.70
C GLU A 134 14.57 11.24 -28.00
N THR A 135 14.54 12.02 -29.07
CA THR A 135 14.32 11.47 -30.40
C THR A 135 15.45 10.50 -30.77
N ALA A 136 15.15 9.47 -31.56
CA ALA A 136 16.18 8.56 -32.06
C ALA A 136 17.33 9.31 -32.77
N ALA A 137 17.03 10.42 -33.44
CA ALA A 137 18.03 11.26 -34.09
C ALA A 137 18.92 12.05 -33.10
N SER A 138 18.42 12.42 -31.92
CA SER A 138 19.24 13.06 -30.88
C SER A 138 20.11 12.05 -30.16
N SER A 139 19.60 10.85 -29.85
CA SER A 139 20.41 9.81 -29.21
C SER A 139 21.57 9.36 -30.12
N ILE A 140 21.30 9.13 -31.41
CA ILE A 140 22.35 8.80 -32.40
C ILE A 140 23.43 9.89 -32.49
N ARG A 141 23.04 11.17 -32.52
CA ARG A 141 23.99 12.29 -32.53
C ARG A 141 24.82 12.38 -31.26
N ASN A 142 24.21 12.15 -30.09
CA ASN A 142 24.90 12.13 -28.81
C ASN A 142 25.92 10.97 -28.77
N THR A 143 25.53 9.77 -29.19
CA THR A 143 26.43 8.61 -29.25
C THR A 143 27.58 8.83 -30.23
N ALA A 144 27.31 9.38 -31.43
CA ALA A 144 28.36 9.69 -32.40
C ALA A 144 29.37 10.71 -31.82
N SER A 145 28.88 11.73 -31.12
CA SER A 145 29.72 12.74 -30.46
C SER A 145 30.56 12.16 -29.32
N GLN A 146 29.99 11.25 -28.51
CA GLN A 146 30.73 10.55 -27.45
C GLN A 146 31.86 9.68 -28.01
N VAL A 147 31.57 8.92 -29.08
CA VAL A 147 32.55 8.05 -29.74
C VAL A 147 33.65 8.88 -30.38
N GLY A 148 33.34 10.00 -31.04
CA GLY A 148 34.37 10.87 -31.59
C GLY A 148 35.24 11.51 -30.50
N ASN A 149 34.66 11.95 -29.38
CA ASN A 149 35.44 12.48 -28.24
C ASN A 149 36.42 11.45 -27.66
N LYS A 150 36.01 10.16 -27.64
CA LYS A 150 36.90 9.07 -27.22
C LYS A 150 38.12 8.95 -28.13
N TYR A 151 37.94 9.06 -29.44
CA TYR A 151 39.06 9.00 -30.39
C TYR A 151 40.00 10.20 -30.28
N VAL A 152 39.49 11.39 -29.99
CA VAL A 152 40.34 12.57 -29.71
C VAL A 152 41.27 12.30 -28.51
N TRP A 153 40.73 11.73 -27.43
CA TRP A 153 41.53 11.42 -26.24
C TRP A 153 42.61 10.37 -26.53
N LEU A 154 42.28 9.33 -27.32
CA LEU A 154 43.25 8.31 -27.74
C LEU A 154 44.35 8.90 -28.63
N GLY A 155 44.01 9.84 -29.52
CA GLY A 155 44.99 10.57 -30.32
C GLY A 155 45.98 11.37 -29.45
N MET A 156 45.47 12.11 -28.46
CA MET A 156 46.31 12.86 -27.51
C MET A 156 47.23 11.96 -26.68
N GLN A 157 46.78 10.76 -26.32
CA GLN A 157 47.60 9.82 -25.58
C GLN A 157 48.72 9.24 -26.47
N ALA A 158 48.39 8.86 -27.71
CA ALA A 158 49.39 8.39 -28.68
C ALA A 158 50.46 9.44 -28.98
N GLU A 159 50.10 10.74 -29.01
CA GLU A 159 51.08 11.84 -29.13
C GLU A 159 52.05 11.90 -27.94
N ARG A 160 51.55 11.70 -26.71
CA ARG A 160 52.39 11.66 -25.50
C ARG A 160 53.33 10.46 -25.50
N ASP A 161 52.87 9.33 -26.02
CA ASP A 161 53.64 8.10 -26.11
C ASP A 161 54.62 8.11 -27.29
N GLY A 162 54.57 9.14 -28.15
CA GLY A 162 55.47 9.34 -29.30
C GLY A 162 55.07 8.57 -30.57
N ASP A 163 53.90 7.93 -30.60
CA ASP A 163 53.39 7.21 -31.77
C ASP A 163 52.52 8.12 -32.64
N LEU A 164 53.19 8.85 -33.53
CA LEU A 164 52.55 9.80 -34.45
C LEU A 164 51.64 9.13 -35.49
N GLN A 165 51.88 7.87 -35.86
CA GLN A 165 51.06 7.15 -36.83
C GLN A 165 49.72 6.75 -36.20
N ALA A 166 49.76 6.23 -34.97
CA ALA A 166 48.55 5.93 -34.21
C ALA A 166 47.73 7.20 -33.94
N ALA A 167 48.39 8.30 -33.54
CA ALA A 167 47.73 9.59 -33.32
C ALA A 167 46.94 10.06 -34.55
N ARG A 168 47.55 9.99 -35.75
CA ARG A 168 46.90 10.38 -37.01
C ARG A 168 45.62 9.59 -37.27
N VAL A 169 45.66 8.27 -37.12
CA VAL A 169 44.49 7.39 -37.35
C VAL A 169 43.37 7.70 -36.34
N PHE A 170 43.71 7.96 -35.07
CA PHE A 170 42.71 8.34 -34.07
C PHE A 170 42.06 9.69 -34.36
N TYR A 171 42.83 10.70 -34.79
CA TYR A 171 42.26 11.99 -35.17
C TYR A 171 41.41 11.91 -36.44
N GLU A 172 41.77 11.05 -37.39
CA GLU A 172 40.96 10.78 -38.58
C GLU A 172 39.61 10.15 -38.22
N MET A 173 39.62 9.10 -37.37
CA MET A 173 38.38 8.50 -36.87
C MET A 173 37.52 9.48 -36.06
N ALA A 174 38.13 10.42 -35.34
CA ALA A 174 37.41 11.49 -34.65
C ALA A 174 36.76 12.51 -35.61
N ALA A 175 37.42 12.79 -36.73
CA ALA A 175 36.91 13.68 -37.78
C ALA A 175 35.72 13.06 -38.52
N GLU A 176 35.81 11.77 -38.87
CA GLU A 176 34.70 11.03 -39.50
C GLU A 176 33.44 10.98 -38.62
N ARG A 177 33.62 10.96 -37.29
CA ARG A 177 32.50 10.99 -36.33
C ARG A 177 31.97 12.40 -36.03
N GLY A 178 32.46 13.42 -36.73
CA GLY A 178 31.94 14.79 -36.69
C GLY A 178 32.39 15.60 -35.47
N VAL A 179 33.36 15.10 -34.69
CA VAL A 179 33.81 15.73 -33.44
C VAL A 179 35.03 16.64 -33.67
N ALA A 180 35.95 16.24 -34.54
CA ALA A 180 37.22 16.98 -34.70
C ALA A 180 37.04 18.37 -35.33
N LEU A 181 36.01 18.59 -36.16
CA LEU A 181 35.81 19.86 -36.86
C LEU A 181 35.27 20.99 -35.96
N GLN A 182 34.66 20.68 -34.83
CA GLN A 182 34.18 21.72 -33.90
C GLN A 182 35.33 22.44 -33.20
N ASN A 183 36.40 21.71 -32.86
CA ASN A 183 37.58 22.28 -32.19
C ASN A 183 38.58 22.91 -33.18
N TYR A 184 38.74 22.34 -34.39
CA TYR A 184 39.62 22.88 -35.44
C TYR A 184 39.17 24.25 -35.96
N ARG A 185 37.85 24.53 -35.94
CA ARG A 185 37.32 25.86 -36.28
C ARG A 185 37.67 26.93 -35.24
N SER A 186 38.12 26.53 -34.03
CA SER A 186 38.53 27.45 -32.96
C SER A 186 40.05 27.57 -32.78
N GLY A 187 40.85 26.67 -33.35
CA GLY A 187 42.30 26.66 -33.17
C GLY A 187 43.04 26.22 -34.42
N ARG A 188 43.69 27.19 -35.07
CA ARG A 188 44.67 27.02 -36.15
C ARG A 188 45.83 26.17 -35.60
N VAL A 189 45.97 24.93 -36.06
CA VAL A 189 47.19 24.14 -35.87
C VAL A 189 47.80 23.98 -37.26
N ASP A 190 48.74 24.86 -37.56
CA ASP A 190 49.58 24.77 -38.73
C ASP A 190 50.58 23.62 -38.50
N TYR A 191 50.37 22.49 -39.17
CA TYR A 191 51.40 21.46 -39.29
C TYR A 191 52.29 21.80 -40.49
N GLU A 192 53.27 22.67 -40.29
CA GLU A 192 54.38 22.82 -41.21
C GLU A 192 55.51 21.83 -40.87
N LYS A 193 56.03 21.24 -41.97
CA LYS A 193 57.02 20.17 -42.15
C LYS A 193 58.18 20.07 -41.15
#